data_AF-A0A971UBR0-F1
#
_entry.id   AF-A0A971UBR0-F1
#
_cell.length_a   1.000
_cell.length_b   1.000
_cell.length_c   1.000
_cell.angle_alpha   90.00
_cell.angle_beta   90.00
_cell.angle_gamma   90.00
#
_symmetry.space_group_name_H-M   'P 1'
#
loop_
_entity.id
_entity.type
_entity.pdbx_description
1 polymer ?
#
loop_
_entity_poly.entity_id
_entity_poly.type
_entity_poly.pdbx_seq_one_letter_code
_entity_poly.pdbx_strand_id
1 'polypeptide(L)'
;MTQAASLPKDALKEILCKNWMTHDAMWFANCLRECGIECANRINKAAIHDMSAVEIRRIRKAVGGDPTQSFDEFRRFFDAAMELATAKFMKYRYTSPARNLMRAEWEECFAYEGVKALGVADRYECGIMLRIDTWLDTLGIRYDVTPKITGCMMHTDGRCFRDYRFFFDR
;
A
#
# COMPACT_ATOMS: atom_id res chain seq x y z
N MET A 1 2.10 9.66 40.09
CA MET A 1 1.78 9.75 38.65
C MET A 1 2.97 9.16 37.90
N THR A 2 2.80 7.98 37.34
CA THR A 2 3.85 7.31 36.57
C THR A 2 4.10 8.16 35.33
N GLN A 3 5.33 8.65 35.17
CA GLN A 3 5.77 9.36 33.98
C GLN A 3 5.52 8.42 32.79
N ALA A 4 4.58 8.77 31.91
CA ALA A 4 4.32 7.96 30.72
C ALA A 4 5.63 7.90 29.93
N ALA A 5 6.21 6.70 29.80
CA ALA A 5 7.44 6.52 29.07
C ALA A 5 7.20 6.94 27.60
N SER A 6 7.92 7.98 27.15
CA SER A 6 7.86 8.40 25.75
C SER A 6 8.58 7.36 24.90
N LEU A 7 7.87 6.69 24.00
CA LEU A 7 8.46 5.75 23.05
C LEU A 7 9.29 6.50 21.99
N PRO A 8 10.42 5.94 21.52
CA PRO A 8 11.08 6.41 20.31
C PRO A 8 10.11 6.45 19.12
N LYS A 9 10.25 7.42 18.21
CA LYS A 9 9.33 7.62 17.08
C LYS A 9 9.13 6.34 16.25
N ASP A 10 10.20 5.61 15.98
CA ASP A 10 10.15 4.35 15.24
C ASP A 10 9.34 3.27 15.97
N ALA A 11 9.51 3.15 17.28
CA ALA A 11 8.78 2.18 18.09
C ALA A 11 7.30 2.53 18.19
N LEU A 12 6.99 3.82 18.34
CA LEU A 12 5.61 4.32 18.30
C LEU A 12 4.96 4.01 16.94
N LYS A 13 5.63 4.35 15.83
CA LYS A 13 5.12 4.11 14.48
C LYS A 13 4.92 2.63 14.20
N GLU A 14 5.85 1.77 14.61
CA GLU A 14 5.73 0.31 14.47
C GLU A 14 4.45 -0.21 15.13
N ILE A 15 4.15 0.23 16.37
CA ILE A 15 2.95 -0.19 17.10
C ILE A 15 1.68 0.37 16.43
N LEU A 16 1.69 1.65 16.04
CA LEU A 16 0.54 2.27 15.37
C LEU A 16 0.20 1.57 14.04
N CYS A 17 1.21 1.28 13.21
CA CYS A 17 1.00 0.57 11.95
C CYS A 17 0.53 -0.87 12.17
N LYS A 18 1.05 -1.58 13.18
CA LYS A 18 0.57 -2.94 13.52
C LYS A 18 -0.89 -2.92 13.98
N ASN A 19 -1.27 -1.97 14.84
CA ASN A 19 -2.63 -1.84 15.30
C ASN A 19 -3.58 -1.52 14.14
N TRP A 20 -3.17 -0.61 13.24
CA TRP A 20 -3.95 -0.29 12.05
C TRP A 20 -4.12 -1.51 11.14
N MET A 21 -3.05 -2.19 10.75
CA MET A 21 -3.16 -3.39 9.89
C MET A 21 -3.93 -4.53 10.55
N THR A 22 -3.85 -4.67 11.89
CA THR A 22 -4.65 -5.63 12.64
C THR A 22 -6.12 -5.27 12.61
N HIS A 23 -6.47 -3.99 12.79
CA HIS A 23 -7.84 -3.51 12.65
C HIS A 23 -8.38 -3.82 11.24
N ASP A 24 -7.63 -3.50 10.18
CA ASP A 24 -8.04 -3.75 8.80
C ASP A 24 -8.24 -5.25 8.55
N ALA A 25 -7.35 -6.11 9.05
CA ALA A 25 -7.49 -7.56 8.95
C ALA A 25 -8.74 -8.08 9.70
N MET A 26 -9.00 -7.59 10.91
CA MET A 26 -10.18 -7.98 11.69
C MET A 26 -11.47 -7.48 11.05
N TRP A 27 -11.47 -6.27 10.52
CA TRP A 27 -12.61 -5.72 9.79
C TRP A 27 -12.92 -6.55 8.54
N PHE A 28 -11.90 -6.87 7.72
CA PHE A 28 -12.07 -7.72 6.55
C PHE A 28 -12.61 -9.12 6.93
N ALA A 29 -12.07 -9.74 7.99
CA ALA A 29 -12.52 -11.04 8.46
C ALA A 29 -13.99 -11.02 8.93
N ASN A 30 -14.44 -9.94 9.56
CA ASN A 30 -15.84 -9.79 9.96
C ASN A 30 -16.74 -9.54 8.74
N CYS A 31 -16.33 -8.72 7.78
CA CYS A 31 -17.05 -8.59 6.51
C CYS A 31 -17.19 -9.94 5.80
N LEU A 32 -16.11 -10.73 5.75
CA LEU A 32 -16.12 -12.06 5.14
C LEU A 32 -17.15 -12.98 5.80
N ARG A 33 -17.20 -13.02 7.15
CA ARG A 33 -18.17 -13.84 7.89
C ARG A 33 -19.61 -13.39 7.69
N GLU A 34 -19.83 -12.08 7.63
CA GLU A 34 -21.17 -11.50 7.55
C GLU A 34 -21.77 -11.59 6.14
N CYS A 35 -20.96 -11.34 5.10
CA CYS A 35 -21.50 -11.12 3.75
C CYS A 35 -20.74 -11.86 2.62
N GLY A 36 -19.83 -12.76 2.96
CA GLY A 36 -19.07 -13.56 1.99
C GLY A 36 -17.93 -12.78 1.31
N ILE A 37 -17.10 -13.52 0.55
CA ILE A 37 -15.83 -13.00 0.03
C ILE A 37 -16.02 -11.95 -1.07
N GLU A 38 -17.02 -12.11 -1.93
CA GLU A 38 -17.30 -11.19 -3.03
C GLU A 38 -17.72 -9.82 -2.47
N CYS A 39 -18.56 -9.82 -1.43
CA CYS A 39 -18.96 -8.59 -0.77
C CYS A 39 -17.82 -7.98 0.05
N ALA A 40 -17.07 -8.80 0.79
CA ALA A 40 -15.89 -8.35 1.52
C ALA A 40 -14.84 -7.70 0.61
N ASN A 41 -14.55 -8.27 -0.57
CA ASN A 41 -13.65 -7.67 -1.56
C ASN A 41 -14.16 -6.32 -2.07
N ARG A 42 -15.46 -6.19 -2.39
CA ARG A 42 -16.04 -4.91 -2.83
C ARG A 42 -15.90 -3.84 -1.76
N ILE A 43 -16.27 -4.17 -0.53
CA ILE A 43 -16.21 -3.28 0.63
C ILE A 43 -14.75 -2.88 0.91
N ASN A 44 -13.82 -3.85 0.91
CA ASN A 44 -12.40 -3.62 1.13
C ASN A 44 -11.79 -2.69 0.07
N LYS A 45 -12.05 -2.94 -1.21
CA LYS A 45 -11.53 -2.08 -2.29
C LYS A 45 -12.08 -0.66 -2.20
N ALA A 46 -13.37 -0.49 -1.89
CA ALA A 46 -13.97 0.83 -1.71
C ALA A 46 -13.32 1.58 -0.54
N ALA A 47 -13.20 0.94 0.63
CA ALA A 47 -12.57 1.53 1.80
C ALA A 47 -11.11 1.91 1.54
N ILE A 48 -10.36 1.04 0.86
CA ILE A 48 -8.96 1.32 0.51
C ILE A 48 -8.86 2.48 -0.47
N HIS A 49 -9.65 2.49 -1.54
CA HIS A 49 -9.64 3.58 -2.51
C HIS A 49 -9.89 4.94 -1.81
N ASP A 50 -10.98 5.03 -1.04
CA ASP A 50 -11.37 6.29 -0.40
C ASP A 50 -10.35 6.74 0.65
N MET A 51 -9.85 5.81 1.46
CA MET A 51 -8.81 6.08 2.46
C MET A 51 -7.50 6.51 1.79
N SER A 52 -7.06 5.81 0.74
CA SER A 52 -5.78 6.07 0.07
C SER A 52 -5.75 7.45 -0.56
N ALA A 53 -6.86 7.89 -1.15
CA ALA A 53 -6.99 9.25 -1.68
C ALA A 53 -6.86 10.31 -0.58
N VAL A 54 -7.46 10.07 0.59
CA VAL A 54 -7.33 10.98 1.75
C VAL A 54 -5.91 10.96 2.32
N GLU A 55 -5.32 9.77 2.43
CA GLU A 55 -3.98 9.55 2.96
C GLU A 55 -2.93 10.31 2.16
N ILE A 56 -2.90 10.14 0.83
CA ILE A 56 -1.85 10.78 0.03
C ILE A 56 -1.94 12.30 0.05
N ARG A 57 -3.15 12.87 0.19
CA ARG A 57 -3.34 14.31 0.40
C ARG A 57 -2.78 14.77 1.75
N ARG A 58 -2.96 13.98 2.81
CA ARG A 58 -2.37 14.26 4.14
C ARG A 58 -0.84 14.18 4.09
N ILE A 59 -0.31 13.16 3.42
CA ILE A 59 1.14 13.01 3.21
C ILE A 59 1.69 14.18 2.40
N ARG A 60 1.06 14.57 1.28
CA ARG A 60 1.45 15.76 0.49
C ARG A 60 1.49 17.02 1.33
N LYS A 61 0.49 17.23 2.19
CA LYS A 61 0.47 18.38 3.11
C LYS A 61 1.60 18.33 4.14
N ALA A 62 1.94 17.15 4.64
CA ALA A 62 2.97 16.97 5.67
C ALA A 62 4.40 17.06 5.12
N VAL A 63 4.65 16.47 3.95
CA VAL A 63 5.97 16.45 3.29
C VAL A 63 6.24 17.76 2.55
N GLY A 64 5.19 18.39 1.99
CA GLY A 64 5.33 19.56 1.12
C GLY A 64 5.86 19.18 -0.28
N GLY A 65 6.19 20.20 -1.07
CA GLY A 65 6.66 20.03 -2.45
C GLY A 65 5.54 19.69 -3.45
N ASP A 66 5.94 19.56 -4.72
CA ASP A 66 5.02 19.24 -5.81
C ASP A 66 5.51 18.00 -6.60
N PRO A 67 4.94 16.80 -6.34
CA PRO A 67 5.40 15.57 -6.97
C PRO A 67 5.08 15.47 -8.46
N THR A 68 4.37 16.43 -9.05
CA THR A 68 3.97 16.38 -10.45
C THR A 68 4.97 17.03 -11.42
N GLN A 69 6.00 17.72 -10.90
CA GLN A 69 6.91 18.50 -11.74
C GLN A 69 7.91 17.65 -12.53
N SER A 70 8.47 16.62 -11.91
CA SER A 70 9.46 15.74 -12.54
C SER A 70 9.46 14.37 -11.87
N PHE A 71 10.09 13.40 -12.53
CA PHE A 71 10.24 12.06 -11.97
C PHE A 71 11.06 12.04 -10.67
N ASP A 72 12.03 12.95 -10.53
CA ASP A 72 12.88 13.03 -9.35
C ASP A 72 12.15 13.64 -8.16
N GLU A 73 11.32 14.67 -8.39
CA GLU A 73 10.43 15.21 -7.35
C GLU A 73 9.40 14.17 -6.91
N PHE A 74 8.79 13.47 -7.88
CA PHE A 74 7.92 12.35 -7.57
C PHE A 74 8.63 11.27 -6.75
N ARG A 75 9.87 10.89 -7.11
CA ARG A 75 10.63 9.87 -6.40
C ARG A 75 10.88 10.25 -4.95
N ARG A 76 11.38 11.46 -4.71
CA ARG A 76 11.62 11.97 -3.34
C ARG A 76 10.33 11.97 -2.52
N PHE A 77 9.23 12.43 -3.12
CA PHE A 77 7.94 12.44 -2.46
C PHE A 77 7.44 11.01 -2.16
N PHE A 78 7.57 10.09 -3.12
CA PHE A 78 7.15 8.71 -2.97
C PHE A 78 7.97 7.99 -1.91
N ASP A 79 9.27 8.24 -1.82
CA ASP A 79 10.12 7.70 -0.76
C ASP A 79 9.65 8.14 0.63
N ALA A 80 9.35 9.43 0.80
CA ALA A 80 8.79 9.95 2.05
C ALA A 80 7.39 9.37 2.34
N ALA A 81 6.54 9.21 1.32
CA ALA A 81 5.22 8.63 1.46
C ALA A 81 5.29 7.16 1.91
N MET A 82 6.15 6.36 1.26
CA MET A 82 6.39 4.96 1.62
C MET A 82 6.99 4.85 3.02
N GLU A 83 7.94 5.73 3.36
CA GLU A 83 8.46 5.80 4.73
C GLU A 83 7.30 6.02 5.69
N LEU A 84 6.51 7.09 5.56
CA LEU A 84 5.42 7.41 6.49
C LEU A 84 4.34 6.33 6.59
N ALA A 85 3.97 5.73 5.46
CA ALA A 85 2.85 4.81 5.34
C ALA A 85 3.15 3.36 5.77
N THR A 86 4.43 3.02 5.97
CA THR A 86 4.87 1.65 6.24
C THR A 86 5.70 1.51 7.51
N ALA A 87 5.83 0.27 7.99
CA ALA A 87 6.57 -0.09 9.19
C ALA A 87 7.47 -1.31 8.93
N LYS A 88 8.36 -1.65 9.87
CA LYS A 88 9.45 -2.62 9.64
C LYS A 88 8.95 -4.04 9.36
N PHE A 89 7.74 -4.38 9.78
CA PHE A 89 7.12 -5.68 9.47
C PHE A 89 6.63 -5.78 8.01
N MET A 90 6.42 -4.66 7.31
CA MET A 90 6.03 -4.67 5.90
C MET A 90 7.28 -4.86 5.06
N LYS A 91 7.47 -6.07 4.53
CA LYS A 91 8.65 -6.44 3.74
C LYS A 91 8.41 -6.13 2.26
N TYR A 92 9.13 -5.16 1.73
CA TYR A 92 9.08 -4.81 0.32
C TYR A 92 10.41 -4.20 -0.12
N ARG A 93 10.64 -4.20 -1.43
CA ARG A 93 11.74 -3.48 -2.06
C ARG A 93 11.19 -2.78 -3.28
N TYR A 94 11.69 -1.58 -3.56
CA TYR A 94 11.52 -1.02 -4.89
C TYR A 94 12.81 -0.39 -5.39
N THR A 95 12.97 -0.39 -6.70
CA THR A 95 14.15 0.13 -7.41
C THR A 95 13.71 0.98 -8.59
N SER A 96 14.63 1.80 -9.11
CA SER A 96 14.43 2.61 -10.32
C SER A 96 15.42 2.17 -11.41
N PRO A 97 15.18 1.03 -12.08
CA PRO A 97 16.15 0.44 -13.00
C PRO A 97 16.38 1.28 -14.27
N ALA A 98 15.50 2.24 -14.55
CA ALA A 98 15.66 3.22 -15.62
C ALA A 98 14.92 4.51 -15.26
N ARG A 99 15.18 5.59 -16.01
CA ARG A 99 14.39 6.83 -15.93
C ARG A 99 12.91 6.49 -16.18
N ASN A 100 12.02 7.12 -15.41
CA ASN A 100 10.58 6.91 -15.49
C ASN A 100 10.11 5.46 -15.20
N LEU A 101 10.94 4.60 -14.60
CA LEU A 101 10.58 3.23 -14.22
C LEU A 101 10.74 3.04 -12.72
N MET A 102 9.72 2.49 -12.06
CA MET A 102 9.88 1.89 -10.74
C MET A 102 9.48 0.43 -10.78
N ARG A 103 10.32 -0.45 -10.23
CA ARG A 103 9.98 -1.84 -9.97
C ARG A 103 9.78 -2.00 -8.47
N ALA A 104 8.62 -2.48 -8.05
CA ALA A 104 8.33 -2.85 -6.67
C ALA A 104 8.18 -4.38 -6.56
N GLU A 105 8.71 -4.96 -5.50
CA GLU A 105 8.81 -6.41 -5.27
C GLU A 105 8.52 -6.74 -3.80
N TRP A 106 7.85 -7.87 -3.59
CA TRP A 106 7.55 -8.45 -2.29
C TRP A 106 7.96 -9.91 -2.28
N GLU A 107 8.89 -10.25 -1.38
CA GLU A 107 9.26 -11.63 -1.06
C GLU A 107 8.33 -12.21 0.03
N GLU A 108 7.79 -11.34 0.90
CA GLU A 108 6.82 -11.67 1.93
C GLU A 108 5.70 -10.63 1.93
N CYS A 109 4.44 -11.05 2.08
CA CYS A 109 3.30 -10.13 2.09
C CYS A 109 2.37 -10.42 3.26
N PHE A 110 2.30 -9.48 4.20
CA PHE A 110 1.45 -9.63 5.40
C PHE A 110 -0.03 -9.81 5.05
N ALA A 111 -0.52 -9.17 3.98
CA ALA A 111 -1.90 -9.32 3.53
C ALA A 111 -2.15 -10.73 2.98
N TYR A 112 -1.20 -11.30 2.24
CA TYR A 112 -1.29 -12.69 1.76
C TYR A 112 -1.37 -13.68 2.92
N GLU A 113 -0.48 -13.56 3.91
CA GLU A 113 -0.52 -14.43 5.09
C GLU A 113 -1.84 -14.31 5.85
N GLY A 114 -2.40 -13.10 5.97
CA GLY A 114 -3.71 -12.87 6.56
C GLY A 114 -4.85 -13.58 5.82
N VAL A 115 -4.96 -13.40 4.49
CA VAL A 115 -6.05 -14.01 3.71
C VAL A 115 -5.87 -15.51 3.49
N LYS A 116 -4.63 -16.00 3.50
CA LYS A 116 -4.29 -17.43 3.53
C LYS A 116 -4.76 -18.07 4.82
N ALA A 117 -4.52 -17.43 5.97
CA ALA A 117 -5.01 -17.91 7.27
C ALA A 117 -6.55 -17.93 7.34
N LEU A 118 -7.23 -17.06 6.58
CA LEU A 118 -8.69 -17.06 6.44
C LEU A 118 -9.22 -18.08 5.42
N GLY A 119 -8.37 -18.77 4.67
CA GLY A 119 -8.77 -19.76 3.67
C GLY A 119 -9.43 -19.16 2.41
N VAL A 120 -9.10 -17.91 2.07
CA VAL A 120 -9.72 -17.17 0.95
C VAL A 120 -8.71 -16.56 -0.03
N ALA A 121 -7.44 -16.97 0.02
CA ALA A 121 -6.37 -16.40 -0.80
C ALA A 121 -6.61 -16.52 -2.32
N ASP A 122 -7.32 -17.56 -2.76
CA ASP A 122 -7.69 -17.85 -4.15
C ASP A 122 -8.76 -16.88 -4.71
N ARG A 123 -9.53 -16.27 -3.82
CA ARG A 123 -10.65 -15.36 -4.16
C ARG A 123 -10.40 -13.93 -3.70
N TYR A 124 -9.34 -13.69 -2.95
CA TYR A 124 -9.00 -12.36 -2.45
C TYR A 124 -8.55 -11.42 -3.57
N GLU A 125 -9.07 -10.19 -3.54
CA GLU A 125 -8.64 -9.12 -4.45
C GLU A 125 -7.70 -8.13 -3.73
N CYS A 126 -6.53 -7.89 -4.33
CA CYS A 126 -5.42 -7.20 -3.66
C CYS A 126 -5.70 -5.72 -3.40
N GLY A 127 -5.80 -5.37 -2.12
CA GLY A 127 -5.95 -3.97 -1.68
C GLY A 127 -4.65 -3.15 -1.71
N ILE A 128 -3.48 -3.79 -1.55
CA ILE A 128 -2.20 -3.08 -1.46
C ILE A 128 -1.87 -2.37 -2.78
N MET A 129 -2.03 -3.05 -3.92
CA MET A 129 -1.73 -2.43 -5.21
C MET A 129 -2.75 -1.34 -5.55
N LEU A 130 -4.03 -1.56 -5.22
CA LEU A 130 -5.07 -0.53 -5.36
C LEU A 130 -4.72 0.74 -4.57
N ARG A 131 -4.15 0.62 -3.36
CA ARG A 131 -3.71 1.79 -2.58
C ARG A 131 -2.65 2.62 -3.31
N ILE A 132 -1.63 1.97 -3.87
CA ILE A 132 -0.56 2.65 -4.63
C ILE A 132 -1.13 3.27 -5.91
N ASP A 133 -1.91 2.52 -6.68
CA ASP A 133 -2.57 3.01 -7.90
C ASP A 133 -3.43 4.25 -7.57
N THR A 134 -4.21 4.20 -6.50
CA THR A 134 -5.08 5.32 -6.05
C THR A 134 -4.28 6.55 -5.60
N TRP A 135 -3.11 6.37 -4.98
CA TRP A 135 -2.23 7.49 -4.66
C TRP A 135 -1.79 8.21 -5.93
N LEU A 136 -1.35 7.46 -6.95
CA LEU A 136 -0.90 8.03 -8.23
C LEU A 136 -2.04 8.76 -8.95
N ASP A 137 -3.22 8.13 -9.02
CA ASP A 137 -4.42 8.72 -9.61
C ASP A 137 -4.82 10.01 -8.90
N THR A 138 -4.82 10.01 -7.56
CA THR A 138 -5.17 11.18 -6.75
C THR A 138 -4.19 12.34 -6.92
N LEU A 139 -2.92 12.04 -7.16
CA LEU A 139 -1.90 13.06 -7.43
C LEU A 139 -1.94 13.56 -8.88
N GLY A 140 -2.73 12.93 -9.76
CA GLY A 140 -2.76 13.24 -11.19
C GLY A 140 -1.51 12.77 -11.94
N ILE A 141 -0.79 11.78 -11.40
CA ILE A 141 0.42 11.25 -12.01
C ILE A 141 0.03 10.25 -13.08
N ARG A 142 0.52 10.46 -14.31
CA ARG A 142 0.31 9.50 -15.40
C ARG A 142 1.26 8.33 -15.27
N TYR A 143 0.71 7.11 -15.31
CA TYR A 143 1.49 5.88 -15.30
C TYR A 143 0.82 4.75 -16.09
N ASP A 144 1.65 3.79 -16.49
CA ASP A 144 1.26 2.45 -16.87
C ASP A 144 1.84 1.47 -15.87
N VAL A 145 1.18 0.34 -15.67
CA VAL A 145 1.62 -0.65 -14.70
C VAL A 145 1.41 -2.08 -15.20
N THR A 146 2.44 -2.90 -15.02
CA THR A 146 2.48 -4.31 -15.45
C THR A 146 3.07 -5.18 -14.34
N PRO A 147 2.53 -6.38 -14.07
CA PRO A 147 1.29 -6.92 -14.63
C PRO A 147 0.04 -6.19 -14.09
N LYS A 148 -1.02 -6.15 -14.91
CA LYS A 148 -2.36 -5.77 -14.44
C LYS A 148 -2.89 -6.93 -13.61
N ILE A 149 -3.19 -6.68 -12.33
CA ILE A 149 -3.65 -7.70 -11.40
C ILE A 149 -4.90 -7.25 -10.66
N THR A 150 -5.76 -8.21 -10.33
CA THR A 150 -6.90 -8.03 -9.42
C THR A 150 -6.75 -8.92 -8.20
N GLY A 151 -6.22 -10.15 -8.36
CA GLY A 151 -6.01 -11.13 -7.28
C GLY A 151 -4.66 -11.03 -6.56
N CYS A 152 -4.28 -12.10 -5.86
CA CYS A 152 -3.04 -12.19 -5.08
C CYS A 152 -1.92 -12.93 -5.85
N MET A 153 -0.91 -12.21 -6.33
CA MET A 153 0.24 -12.84 -7.01
C MET A 153 1.07 -13.74 -6.11
N MET A 154 1.14 -13.45 -4.80
CA MET A 154 1.82 -14.36 -3.86
C MET A 154 1.17 -15.73 -3.83
N HIS A 155 -0.15 -15.80 -4.01
CA HIS A 155 -0.88 -17.06 -4.06
C HIS A 155 -0.64 -17.80 -5.39
N THR A 156 -0.68 -17.09 -6.52
CA THR A 156 -0.60 -17.72 -7.85
C THR A 156 0.83 -18.04 -8.30
N ASP A 157 1.77 -17.15 -7.98
CA ASP A 157 3.12 -17.16 -8.57
C ASP A 157 4.21 -17.36 -7.51
N GLY A 158 3.85 -17.36 -6.21
CA GLY A 158 4.80 -17.42 -5.09
C GLY A 158 5.62 -16.14 -4.90
N ARG A 159 5.35 -15.09 -5.69
CA ARG A 159 6.03 -13.78 -5.64
C ARG A 159 5.08 -12.69 -6.10
N CYS A 160 5.29 -11.45 -5.65
CA CYS A 160 4.51 -10.30 -6.10
C CYS A 160 5.44 -9.18 -6.57
N PHE A 161 5.16 -8.62 -7.74
CA PHE A 161 5.91 -7.50 -8.28
C PHE A 161 5.05 -6.62 -9.18
N ARG A 162 5.46 -5.36 -9.33
CA ARG A 162 4.82 -4.37 -10.20
C ARG A 162 5.87 -3.45 -10.82
N ASP A 163 5.81 -3.30 -12.13
CA ASP A 163 6.58 -2.33 -12.90
C ASP A 163 5.69 -1.13 -13.25
N TYR A 164 6.00 0.03 -12.66
CA TYR A 164 5.35 1.29 -12.93
C TYR A 164 6.17 2.12 -13.91
N ARG A 165 5.59 2.39 -15.08
CA ARG A 165 6.12 3.28 -16.11
C ARG A 165 5.45 4.64 -15.99
N PHE A 166 6.23 5.69 -15.78
CA PHE A 166 5.73 7.06 -15.62
C PHE A 166 5.98 7.90 -16.88
N PHE A 167 5.25 9.02 -17.01
CA PHE A 167 5.28 9.87 -18.20
C PHE A 167 5.58 11.34 -17.86
N PHE A 168 6.67 11.57 -17.13
CA PHE A 168 7.19 12.92 -16.87
C PHE A 168 8.01 13.44 -18.05
N ASP A 169 7.65 14.61 -18.55
CA ASP A 169 8.36 15.32 -19.62
C ASP A 169 9.53 16.12 -19.03
N ARG A 170 10.73 15.52 -19.13
CA ARG A 170 12.02 15.95 -18.55
C ARG A 170 12.10 15.89 -17.01
#